data_AF-A0A2Z6PE38-F1
#
_entry.id   AF-A0A2Z6PE38-F1
#
_cell.length_a   1.000
_cell.length_b   1.000
_cell.length_c   1.000
_cell.angle_alpha   90.00
_cell.angle_beta   90.00
_cell.angle_gamma   90.00
#
_symmetry.space_group_name_H-M   'P 1'
#
loop_
_entity.id
_entity.type
_entity.pdbx_description
1 polymer ?
#
loop_
_entity_poly.entity_id
_entity_poly.type
_entity_poly.pdbx_seq_one_letter_code
_entity_poly.pdbx_strand_id
1 'polypeptide(L)'
;MATENRILVIGSTGAIGRHIVWASVKAGNPTYAFVRNTPGNVDKPRLVSAANPETKEELIHNYKSLGVILLEGDIYDHETLVNAIKQVDTVICVTSRLQIEDQVRTIKAIKEAGNVKRFFPSEFGLDVGRHDAVDPVRQVFEEKACIRKVIEAEGIPHTYFCCHAFTGYFLRNLAQLDATVPPRDKVFILGDGNVKGAYVTEADVGTFTIRAANDPNALNKAVHIRLPNNYLTQNDVISLWEKKIGKTLEKTFVSEEQVLKQIKESSFPNNYLLALYHSQQIKGDAVYEINPAKDIEASEAYSDVTYTTADEYLNQFV
;
A
#
# COMPACT_ATOMS: atom_id res chain seq x y z
N MET A 1 23.12 23.34 -8.10
CA MET A 1 22.18 22.90 -7.04
C MET A 1 21.33 21.80 -7.66
N ALA A 2 21.32 20.59 -7.10
CA ALA A 2 20.43 19.55 -7.60
C ALA A 2 19.00 20.11 -7.48
N THR A 3 18.28 20.22 -8.60
CA THR A 3 16.88 20.64 -8.57
C THR A 3 16.12 19.63 -7.73
N GLU A 4 15.61 20.06 -6.57
CA GLU A 4 14.85 19.23 -5.64
C GLU A 4 13.67 18.57 -6.37
N ASN A 5 13.53 17.25 -6.26
CA ASN A 5 12.46 16.48 -6.89
C ASN A 5 11.10 16.96 -6.37
N ARG A 6 10.30 17.63 -7.22
CA ARG A 6 8.94 18.08 -6.89
C ARG A 6 7.97 16.90 -6.99
N ILE A 7 7.27 16.59 -5.91
CA ILE A 7 6.45 15.37 -5.80
C ILE A 7 4.97 15.74 -5.73
N LEU A 8 4.17 15.24 -6.67
CA LEU A 8 2.71 15.29 -6.63
C LEU A 8 2.12 14.00 -6.07
N VAL A 9 1.26 14.10 -5.06
CA VAL A 9 0.50 12.96 -4.53
C VAL A 9 -0.97 13.08 -4.92
N ILE A 10 -1.44 12.15 -5.76
CA ILE A 10 -2.85 11.95 -6.12
C ILE A 10 -3.47 10.96 -5.13
N GLY A 11 -4.62 11.28 -4.54
CA GLY A 11 -5.18 10.50 -3.43
C GLY A 11 -4.54 10.84 -2.08
N SER A 12 -3.99 12.04 -1.96
CA SER A 12 -3.23 12.55 -0.80
C SER A 12 -3.95 12.46 0.54
N THR A 13 -5.28 12.48 0.59
CA THR A 13 -6.05 12.41 1.84
C THR A 13 -6.48 10.98 2.21
N GLY A 14 -6.05 9.98 1.43
CA GLY A 14 -6.32 8.56 1.69
C GLY A 14 -5.56 8.02 2.91
N ALA A 15 -5.83 6.76 3.27
CA ALA A 15 -5.15 6.09 4.38
C ALA A 15 -3.64 5.99 4.15
N ILE A 16 -3.20 5.70 2.93
CA ILE A 16 -1.77 5.60 2.58
C ILE A 16 -1.21 6.95 2.09
N GLY A 17 -1.97 7.68 1.28
CA GLY A 17 -1.54 8.94 0.68
C GLY A 17 -1.06 9.98 1.71
N ARG A 18 -1.68 10.02 2.90
CA ARG A 18 -1.28 10.95 3.97
C ARG A 18 0.15 10.72 4.46
N HIS A 19 0.54 9.47 4.63
CA HIS A 19 1.88 9.12 5.07
C HIS A 19 2.94 9.42 4.01
N ILE A 20 2.59 9.30 2.73
CA ILE A 20 3.48 9.69 1.62
C ILE A 20 3.67 11.22 1.59
N VAL A 21 2.60 12.01 1.80
CA VAL A 21 2.72 13.48 1.90
C VAL A 21 3.64 13.87 3.06
N TRP A 22 3.41 13.33 4.25
CA TRP A 22 4.25 13.63 5.43
C TRP A 22 5.70 13.18 5.24
N ALA A 23 5.94 12.01 4.65
CA ALA A 23 7.28 11.55 4.35
C ALA A 23 8.00 12.45 3.32
N SER A 24 7.27 12.94 2.32
CA SER A 24 7.79 13.85 1.29
C SER A 24 8.25 15.17 1.93
N VAL A 25 7.40 15.74 2.80
CA VAL A 25 7.75 16.94 3.58
C VAL A 25 8.95 16.69 4.48
N LYS A 26 8.96 15.57 5.22
CA LYS A 26 10.06 15.21 6.13
C LYS A 26 11.40 15.03 5.39
N ALA A 27 11.36 14.53 4.16
CA ALA A 27 12.54 14.39 3.30
C ALA A 27 13.01 15.72 2.68
N GLY A 28 12.26 16.82 2.85
CA GLY A 28 12.58 18.13 2.30
C GLY A 28 12.18 18.29 0.83
N ASN A 29 11.36 17.40 0.27
CA ASN A 29 10.87 17.55 -1.09
C ASN A 29 9.81 18.67 -1.20
N PRO A 30 9.86 19.53 -2.23
CA PRO A 30 8.72 20.35 -2.60
C PRO A 30 7.50 19.46 -2.89
N THR A 31 6.50 19.52 -2.02
CA THR A 31 5.40 18.55 -1.98
C THR A 31 4.10 19.19 -2.44
N TYR A 32 3.44 18.53 -3.37
CA TYR A 32 2.17 18.93 -3.96
C TYR A 32 1.11 17.87 -3.66
N ALA A 33 -0.07 18.29 -3.22
CA ALA A 33 -1.20 17.40 -2.98
C ALA A 33 -2.33 17.72 -3.96
N PHE A 34 -2.72 16.74 -4.77
CA PHE A 34 -3.87 16.86 -5.66
C PHE A 34 -5.16 16.59 -4.89
N VAL A 35 -6.03 17.59 -4.78
CA VAL A 35 -7.22 17.54 -3.94
C VAL A 35 -8.48 17.93 -4.72
N ARG A 36 -9.54 17.14 -4.57
CA ARG A 36 -10.85 17.46 -5.16
C ARG A 36 -11.57 18.51 -4.35
N ASN A 37 -12.28 19.43 -5.01
CA ASN A 37 -13.20 20.36 -4.37
C ASN A 37 -14.57 19.73 -4.14
N THR A 38 -14.58 18.60 -3.44
CA THR A 38 -15.81 17.92 -3.01
C THR A 38 -15.87 17.88 -1.49
N PRO A 39 -17.06 17.98 -0.87
CA PRO A 39 -17.23 17.74 0.57
C PRO A 39 -16.65 16.39 1.00
N GLY A 40 -16.08 16.32 2.21
CA GLY A 40 -15.40 15.13 2.74
C GLY A 40 -16.24 13.86 2.91
N ASN A 41 -17.58 13.98 2.90
CA ASN A 41 -18.51 12.86 3.09
C ASN A 41 -19.00 12.31 1.75
N VAL A 42 -18.20 11.43 1.14
CA VAL A 42 -18.75 10.44 0.23
C VAL A 42 -18.70 9.11 0.97
N ASP A 43 -19.87 8.58 1.34
CA ASP A 43 -20.01 7.23 1.90
C ASP A 43 -19.56 6.21 0.85
N LYS A 44 -18.28 5.86 0.90
CA LYS A 44 -17.73 4.75 0.13
C LYS A 44 -17.59 3.56 1.07
N PRO A 45 -18.04 2.35 0.69
CA PRO A 45 -17.83 1.16 1.49
C PRO A 45 -16.33 0.96 1.73
N ARG A 46 -15.92 0.98 3.01
CA ARG A 46 -14.53 0.74 3.43
C ARG A 46 -14.38 -0.72 3.82
N LEU A 47 -13.36 -1.39 3.28
CA LEU A 47 -13.02 -2.76 3.68
C LEU A 47 -12.46 -2.79 5.10
N VAL A 48 -11.67 -1.78 5.46
CA VAL A 48 -11.10 -1.59 6.79
C VAL A 48 -11.10 -0.09 7.11
N SER A 49 -11.47 0.25 8.34
CA SER A 49 -11.40 1.62 8.85
C SER A 49 -10.13 1.81 9.67
N ALA A 50 -9.33 2.82 9.31
CA ALA A 50 -8.18 3.24 10.11
C ALA A 50 -8.61 3.55 11.55
N ALA A 51 -7.72 3.32 12.52
CA ALA A 51 -7.93 3.81 13.88
C ALA A 51 -7.82 5.34 13.85
N ASN A 52 -8.83 6.06 14.35
CA ASN A 52 -8.88 7.52 14.42
C ASN A 52 -8.57 8.23 13.08
N PRO A 53 -9.41 8.05 12.03
CA PRO A 53 -9.14 8.67 10.75
C PRO A 53 -9.31 10.19 10.86
N GLU A 54 -8.23 10.94 10.59
CA GLU A 54 -8.37 12.39 10.35
C GLU A 54 -9.36 12.62 9.20
N THR A 55 -10.20 13.65 9.39
CA THR A 55 -11.09 14.14 8.34
C THR A 55 -10.28 14.73 7.19
N LYS A 56 -10.92 14.87 6.02
CA LYS A 56 -10.28 15.48 4.86
C LYS A 56 -9.86 16.92 5.17
N GLU A 57 -10.69 17.65 5.91
CA GLU A 57 -10.50 19.04 6.30
C GLU A 57 -9.31 19.20 7.26
N GLU A 58 -9.18 18.32 8.26
CA GLU A 58 -8.03 18.28 9.18
C GLU A 58 -6.72 18.01 8.43
N LEU A 59 -6.72 17.05 7.49
CA LEU A 59 -5.54 16.75 6.66
C LEU A 59 -5.16 17.93 5.77
N ILE A 60 -6.14 18.58 5.13
CA ILE A 60 -5.89 19.76 4.30
C ILE A 60 -5.31 20.91 5.14
N HIS A 61 -5.82 21.12 6.35
CA HIS A 61 -5.27 22.15 7.25
C HIS A 61 -3.84 21.83 7.67
N ASN A 62 -3.57 20.56 8.04
CA ASN A 62 -2.23 20.08 8.36
C ASN A 62 -1.25 20.23 7.17
N TYR A 63 -1.67 19.90 5.95
CA TYR A 63 -0.84 20.05 4.75
C TYR A 63 -0.45 21.51 4.53
N LYS A 64 -1.39 22.44 4.69
CA LYS A 64 -1.10 23.88 4.58
C LYS A 64 -0.10 24.35 5.64
N SER A 65 -0.24 23.90 6.89
CA SER A 65 0.69 24.29 7.96
C SER A 65 2.10 23.74 7.77
N LEU A 66 2.24 22.64 7.02
CA LEU A 66 3.50 22.02 6.62
C LEU A 66 4.09 22.59 5.31
N GLY A 67 3.45 23.57 4.68
CA GLY A 67 3.92 24.17 3.43
C GLY A 67 3.67 23.34 2.17
N VAL A 68 2.78 22.34 2.24
CA VAL A 68 2.37 21.55 1.07
C VAL A 68 1.54 22.43 0.11
N ILE A 69 1.85 22.35 -1.18
CA ILE A 69 1.15 23.09 -2.22
C ILE A 69 -0.09 22.29 -2.63
N LEU A 70 -1.27 22.85 -2.40
CA LEU A 70 -2.52 22.21 -2.80
C LEU A 70 -2.84 22.55 -4.24
N LEU A 71 -3.00 21.53 -5.08
CA LEU A 71 -3.48 21.66 -6.45
C LEU A 71 -4.90 21.11 -6.52
N GLU A 72 -5.84 21.99 -6.80
CA GLU A 72 -7.25 21.61 -6.92
C GLU A 72 -7.51 20.97 -8.29
N GLY A 73 -8.21 19.84 -8.30
CA GLY A 73 -8.62 19.18 -9.53
C GLY A 73 -9.23 17.80 -9.29
N ASP A 74 -9.59 17.12 -10.38
CA ASP A 74 -10.16 15.78 -10.36
C ASP A 74 -9.47 14.92 -11.43
N ILE A 75 -9.25 13.63 -11.15
CA ILE A 75 -8.68 12.69 -12.12
C ILE A 75 -9.59 12.49 -13.35
N TYR A 76 -10.88 12.82 -13.23
CA TYR A 76 -11.84 12.82 -14.33
C TYR A 76 -11.80 14.12 -15.16
N ASP A 77 -11.14 15.17 -14.66
CA ASP A 77 -10.91 16.42 -15.38
C ASP A 77 -9.46 16.45 -15.90
N HIS A 78 -9.33 16.12 -17.19
CA HIS A 78 -8.03 15.99 -17.86
C HIS A 78 -7.20 17.28 -17.83
N GLU A 79 -7.84 18.45 -17.97
CA GLU A 79 -7.12 19.73 -18.00
C GLU A 79 -6.51 20.04 -16.64
N THR A 80 -7.28 19.88 -15.56
CA THR A 80 -6.76 20.09 -14.20
C THR A 80 -5.60 19.14 -13.88
N LEU A 81 -5.69 17.90 -14.36
CA LEU A 81 -4.66 16.88 -14.14
C LEU A 81 -3.37 17.21 -14.90
N VAL A 82 -3.45 17.59 -16.19
CA VAL A 82 -2.29 18.03 -16.98
C VAL A 82 -1.64 19.26 -16.38
N ASN A 83 -2.44 20.26 -15.98
CA ASN A 83 -1.94 21.50 -15.39
C ASN A 83 -1.23 21.25 -14.05
N ALA A 84 -1.71 20.31 -13.24
CA ALA A 84 -1.02 19.90 -12.03
C ALA A 84 0.30 19.16 -12.31
N ILE A 85 0.28 18.21 -13.25
CA ILE A 85 1.45 17.39 -13.59
C ILE A 85 2.59 18.22 -14.19
N LYS A 86 2.29 19.26 -14.98
CA LYS A 86 3.30 20.18 -15.55
C LYS A 86 4.16 20.90 -14.51
N GLN A 87 3.72 20.93 -13.25
CA GLN A 87 4.41 21.65 -12.17
C GLN A 87 5.42 20.79 -11.40
N VAL A 88 5.45 19.47 -11.62
CA VAL A 88 6.19 18.52 -10.79
C VAL A 88 7.16 17.64 -11.59
N ASP A 89 8.00 16.87 -10.90
CA ASP A 89 8.93 15.93 -11.50
C ASP A 89 8.48 14.48 -11.28
N THR A 90 7.91 14.18 -10.13
CA THR A 90 7.41 12.85 -9.77
C THR A 90 5.91 12.89 -9.48
N VAL A 91 5.17 11.91 -10.00
CA VAL A 91 3.74 11.73 -9.72
C VAL A 91 3.55 10.41 -8.96
N ILE A 92 2.90 10.46 -7.81
CA ILE A 92 2.57 9.29 -6.98
C ILE A 92 1.05 9.17 -6.90
N CYS A 93 0.52 8.09 -7.44
CA CYS A 93 -0.91 7.80 -7.48
C CYS A 93 -1.27 6.79 -6.38
N VAL A 94 -2.14 7.20 -5.45
CA VAL A 94 -2.59 6.38 -4.32
C VAL A 94 -4.12 6.33 -4.32
N THR A 95 -4.69 5.89 -5.45
CA THR A 95 -6.13 5.78 -5.64
C THR A 95 -6.70 4.49 -5.04
N SER A 96 -7.98 4.51 -4.69
CA SER A 96 -8.67 3.34 -4.13
C SER A 96 -8.87 2.22 -5.16
N ARG A 97 -9.20 1.01 -4.67
CA ARG A 97 -9.57 -0.16 -5.50
C ARG A 97 -10.58 0.17 -6.61
N LEU A 98 -11.54 1.05 -6.35
CA LEU A 98 -12.61 1.40 -7.29
C LEU A 98 -12.12 2.26 -8.47
N GLN A 99 -10.86 2.70 -8.46
CA GLN A 99 -10.31 3.68 -9.41
C GLN A 99 -8.96 3.20 -9.97
N ILE A 100 -8.71 1.88 -9.98
CA ILE A 100 -7.48 1.32 -10.55
C ILE A 100 -7.44 1.56 -12.07
N GLU A 101 -8.52 1.24 -12.77
CA GLU A 101 -8.62 1.45 -14.23
C GLU A 101 -8.56 2.94 -14.60
N ASP A 102 -9.09 3.83 -13.76
CA ASP A 102 -9.06 5.28 -14.00
C ASP A 102 -7.64 5.87 -14.04
N GLN A 103 -6.62 5.12 -13.63
CA GLN A 103 -5.22 5.53 -13.77
C GLN A 103 -4.81 5.73 -15.23
N VAL A 104 -5.51 5.14 -16.22
CA VAL A 104 -5.28 5.43 -17.64
C VAL A 104 -5.42 6.92 -17.96
N ARG A 105 -6.27 7.65 -17.21
CA ARG A 105 -6.42 9.11 -17.33
C ARG A 105 -5.18 9.84 -16.85
N THR A 106 -4.60 9.37 -15.74
CA THR A 106 -3.35 9.90 -15.20
C THR A 106 -2.19 9.63 -16.16
N ILE A 107 -2.09 8.43 -16.72
CA ILE A 107 -1.09 8.07 -17.74
C ILE A 107 -1.21 8.99 -18.96
N LYS A 108 -2.43 9.20 -19.48
CA LYS A 108 -2.66 10.11 -20.61
C LYS A 108 -2.20 11.54 -20.30
N ALA A 109 -2.52 12.05 -19.10
CA ALA A 109 -2.12 13.38 -18.68
C ALA A 109 -0.59 13.50 -18.47
N ILE A 110 0.06 12.47 -17.93
CA ILE A 110 1.52 12.39 -17.81
C ILE A 110 2.19 12.48 -19.19
N LYS A 111 1.69 11.70 -20.15
CA LYS A 111 2.21 11.69 -21.52
C LYS A 111 2.05 13.05 -22.19
N GLU A 112 0.92 13.71 -22.01
CA GLU A 112 0.69 15.06 -22.55
C GLU A 112 1.58 16.12 -21.89
N ALA A 113 1.78 16.04 -20.57
CA ALA A 113 2.61 16.98 -19.84
C ALA A 113 4.10 16.87 -20.23
N GLY A 114 4.60 15.65 -20.44
CA GLY A 114 5.93 15.38 -21.00
C GLY A 114 7.13 15.71 -20.11
N ASN A 115 6.91 16.20 -18.88
CA ASN A 115 7.95 16.62 -17.93
C ASN A 115 8.18 15.63 -16.76
N VAL A 116 7.40 14.56 -16.67
CA VAL A 116 7.47 13.61 -15.53
C VAL A 116 8.70 12.71 -15.66
N LYS A 117 9.50 12.67 -14.60
CA LYS A 117 10.71 11.86 -14.46
C LYS A 117 10.46 10.52 -13.77
N ARG A 118 9.37 10.40 -13.01
CA ARG A 118 8.95 9.15 -12.38
C ARG A 118 7.45 9.12 -12.08
N PHE A 119 6.80 8.01 -12.40
CA PHE A 119 5.43 7.71 -12.02
C PHE A 119 5.36 6.50 -11.09
N PHE A 120 4.69 6.65 -9.96
CA PHE A 120 4.31 5.55 -9.08
C PHE A 120 2.81 5.29 -9.26
N PRO A 121 2.39 4.21 -9.93
CA PRO A 121 0.98 3.83 -9.96
C PRO A 121 0.51 3.32 -8.59
N SER A 122 -0.80 3.17 -8.43
CA SER A 122 -1.45 2.67 -7.21
C SER A 122 -1.22 1.17 -7.02
N GLU A 123 0.02 0.84 -6.66
CA GLU A 123 0.52 -0.51 -6.36
C GLU A 123 0.28 -0.82 -4.89
N PHE A 124 1.17 -0.39 -4.01
CA PHE A 124 1.04 -0.36 -2.54
C PHE A 124 0.39 -1.63 -1.96
N GLY A 125 0.92 -2.79 -2.36
CA GLY A 125 0.49 -4.12 -1.97
C GLY A 125 1.52 -5.16 -2.41
N LEU A 126 1.08 -6.37 -2.77
CA LEU A 126 1.96 -7.39 -3.35
C LEU A 126 2.44 -7.02 -4.77
N ASP A 127 3.45 -7.74 -5.27
CA ASP A 127 3.85 -7.63 -6.68
C ASP A 127 2.83 -8.33 -7.59
N VAL A 128 1.99 -7.57 -8.30
CA VAL A 128 0.91 -8.14 -9.12
C VAL A 128 1.40 -8.97 -10.32
N GLY A 129 2.71 -8.97 -10.60
CA GLY A 129 3.31 -9.92 -11.54
C GLY A 129 3.66 -11.29 -10.93
N ARG A 130 3.47 -11.48 -9.61
CA ARG A 130 3.92 -12.65 -8.84
C ARG A 130 2.87 -13.06 -7.79
N HIS A 131 1.74 -13.59 -8.24
CA HIS A 131 0.72 -14.13 -7.34
C HIS A 131 0.01 -15.35 -7.92
N ASP A 132 -0.52 -16.18 -7.01
CA ASP A 132 -1.43 -17.30 -7.31
C ASP A 132 -2.82 -17.07 -6.71
N ALA A 133 -3.20 -15.79 -6.53
CA ALA A 133 -4.47 -15.41 -5.94
C ALA A 133 -5.70 -15.92 -6.74
N VAL A 134 -6.80 -16.09 -6.02
CA VAL A 134 -8.10 -16.51 -6.57
C VAL A 134 -9.10 -15.35 -6.61
N ASP A 135 -10.20 -15.54 -7.34
CA ASP A 135 -11.28 -14.55 -7.36
C ASP A 135 -11.93 -14.39 -5.97
N PRO A 136 -12.43 -13.19 -5.63
CA PRO A 136 -12.51 -11.99 -6.49
C PRO A 136 -11.28 -11.08 -6.46
N VAL A 137 -10.26 -11.37 -5.62
CA VAL A 137 -9.09 -10.47 -5.50
C VAL A 137 -8.18 -10.54 -6.72
N ARG A 138 -8.08 -11.72 -7.36
CA ARG A 138 -7.31 -11.92 -8.59
C ARG A 138 -7.62 -10.87 -9.65
N GLN A 139 -8.91 -10.61 -9.93
CA GLN A 139 -9.31 -9.61 -10.92
C GLN A 139 -8.69 -8.23 -10.66
N VAL A 140 -8.62 -7.79 -9.41
CA VAL A 140 -8.03 -6.48 -9.04
C VAL A 140 -6.52 -6.47 -9.27
N PHE A 141 -5.83 -7.59 -9.06
CA PHE A 141 -4.40 -7.70 -9.37
C PHE A 141 -4.16 -7.69 -10.89
N GLU A 142 -5.01 -8.35 -11.66
CA GLU A 142 -4.95 -8.31 -13.14
C GLU A 142 -5.22 -6.90 -13.69
N GLU A 143 -6.15 -6.14 -13.10
CA GLU A 143 -6.40 -4.73 -13.43
C GLU A 143 -5.13 -3.89 -13.23
N LYS A 144 -4.42 -4.07 -12.11
CA LYS A 144 -3.13 -3.40 -11.85
C LYS A 144 -2.04 -3.84 -12.82
N ALA A 145 -1.94 -5.14 -13.12
CA ALA A 145 -0.99 -5.66 -14.11
C ALA A 145 -1.24 -5.08 -15.52
N CYS A 146 -2.51 -4.87 -15.89
CA CYS A 146 -2.87 -4.14 -17.11
C CYS A 146 -2.40 -2.69 -17.09
N ILE A 147 -2.55 -1.98 -15.96
CA ILE A 147 -2.00 -0.62 -15.80
C ILE A 147 -0.48 -0.60 -15.99
N ARG A 148 0.27 -1.56 -15.43
CA ARG A 148 1.73 -1.69 -15.65
C ARG A 148 2.07 -1.79 -17.14
N LYS A 149 1.36 -2.65 -17.88
CA LYS A 149 1.56 -2.81 -19.33
C LYS A 149 1.32 -1.50 -20.10
N VAL A 150 0.31 -0.72 -19.72
CA VAL A 150 0.04 0.58 -20.35
C VAL A 150 1.17 1.58 -20.06
N ILE A 151 1.65 1.65 -18.82
CA ILE A 151 2.78 2.52 -18.43
C ILE A 151 4.03 2.19 -19.25
N GLU A 152 4.35 0.90 -19.36
CA GLU A 152 5.51 0.40 -20.10
C GLU A 152 5.37 0.68 -21.61
N ALA A 153 4.19 0.44 -22.20
CA ALA A 153 3.93 0.67 -23.62
C ALA A 153 4.02 2.16 -24.00
N GLU A 154 3.61 3.07 -23.10
CA GLU A 154 3.74 4.52 -23.28
C GLU A 154 5.16 5.04 -22.97
N GLY A 155 6.09 4.16 -22.55
CA GLY A 155 7.47 4.53 -22.24
C GLY A 155 7.60 5.46 -21.03
N ILE A 156 6.62 5.45 -20.12
CA ILE A 156 6.62 6.33 -18.95
C ILE A 156 7.64 5.83 -17.91
N PRO A 157 8.57 6.69 -17.45
CA PRO A 157 9.48 6.38 -16.34
C PRO A 157 8.69 6.00 -15.08
N HIS A 158 8.96 4.83 -14.49
CA HIS A 158 8.09 4.32 -13.40
C HIS A 158 8.83 3.65 -12.25
N THR A 159 8.14 3.48 -11.13
CA THR A 159 8.52 2.59 -10.04
C THR A 159 7.28 1.87 -9.54
N TYR A 160 7.32 0.54 -9.46
CA TYR A 160 6.23 -0.24 -8.86
C TYR A 160 6.56 -0.49 -7.39
N PHE A 161 5.75 0.04 -6.47
CA PHE A 161 6.05 -0.02 -5.04
C PHE A 161 5.27 -1.16 -4.37
N CYS A 162 5.94 -2.29 -4.16
CA CYS A 162 5.40 -3.55 -3.64
C CYS A 162 5.63 -3.63 -2.12
N CYS A 163 4.74 -3.02 -1.35
CA CYS A 163 4.90 -2.91 0.11
C CYS A 163 4.23 -4.02 0.93
N HIS A 164 3.58 -4.99 0.29
CA HIS A 164 2.91 -6.11 0.95
C HIS A 164 1.87 -5.67 1.99
N ALA A 165 1.89 -6.25 3.20
CA ALA A 165 0.80 -6.16 4.16
C ALA A 165 0.94 -4.95 5.09
N PHE A 166 0.02 -3.99 4.98
CA PHE A 166 -0.05 -2.89 5.94
C PHE A 166 -0.39 -3.38 7.34
N THR A 167 0.33 -2.90 8.35
CA THR A 167 0.06 -3.28 9.74
C THR A 167 -1.34 -2.89 10.19
N GLY A 168 -1.85 -1.70 9.82
CA GLY A 168 -3.19 -1.24 10.18
C GLY A 168 -4.34 -2.05 9.57
N TYR A 169 -4.04 -2.90 8.57
CA TYR A 169 -5.01 -3.72 7.85
C TYR A 169 -4.88 -5.23 8.17
N PHE A 170 -3.67 -5.75 8.25
CA PHE A 170 -3.41 -7.18 8.45
C PHE A 170 -2.98 -7.49 9.89
N LEU A 171 -1.99 -6.76 10.41
CA LEU A 171 -1.43 -7.05 11.72
C LEU A 171 -2.34 -6.58 12.86
N ARG A 172 -3.11 -5.50 12.65
CA ARG A 172 -4.03 -4.91 13.64
C ARG A 172 -5.07 -5.89 14.17
N ASN A 173 -5.55 -6.81 13.36
CA ASN A 173 -6.55 -7.79 13.74
C ASN A 173 -6.04 -9.23 13.62
N LEU A 174 -4.71 -9.43 13.51
CA LEU A 174 -4.08 -10.74 13.26
C LEU A 174 -4.70 -11.48 12.06
N ALA A 175 -5.12 -10.73 11.02
CA ALA A 175 -5.81 -11.23 9.83
C ALA A 175 -7.08 -12.06 10.16
N GLN A 176 -7.79 -11.70 11.23
CA GLN A 176 -9.07 -12.31 11.58
C GLN A 176 -10.23 -11.53 10.97
N LEU A 177 -11.20 -12.26 10.39
CA LEU A 177 -12.46 -11.65 9.96
C LEU A 177 -13.24 -11.11 11.16
N ASP A 178 -14.03 -10.06 10.90
CA ASP A 178 -14.93 -9.42 11.88
C ASP A 178 -14.25 -8.93 13.17
N ALA A 179 -12.92 -8.76 13.13
CA ALA A 179 -12.11 -8.22 14.23
C ALA A 179 -11.39 -6.92 13.80
N THR A 180 -11.32 -5.96 14.70
CA THR A 180 -10.67 -4.64 14.49
C THR A 180 -9.46 -4.39 15.39
N VAL A 181 -9.20 -5.31 16.33
CA VAL A 181 -8.06 -5.33 17.26
C VAL A 181 -7.59 -6.78 17.42
N PRO A 182 -6.38 -7.03 17.96
CA PRO A 182 -5.89 -8.38 18.14
C PRO A 182 -6.80 -9.21 19.08
N PRO A 183 -7.24 -10.41 18.68
CA PRO A 183 -8.07 -11.27 19.52
C PRO A 183 -7.31 -11.75 20.76
N ARG A 184 -7.99 -11.86 21.90
CA ARG A 184 -7.40 -12.29 23.18
C ARG A 184 -7.82 -13.69 23.66
N ASP A 185 -8.67 -14.37 22.88
CA ASP A 185 -9.22 -15.70 23.25
C ASP A 185 -8.91 -16.78 22.21
N LYS A 186 -9.30 -16.57 20.95
CA LYS A 186 -9.17 -17.54 19.87
C LYS A 186 -8.72 -16.91 18.56
N VAL A 187 -8.05 -17.70 17.73
CA VAL A 187 -7.58 -17.33 16.38
C VAL A 187 -7.83 -18.45 15.39
N PHE A 188 -8.19 -18.07 14.17
CA PHE A 188 -8.21 -18.95 13.00
C PHE A 188 -6.95 -18.73 12.18
N ILE A 189 -6.29 -19.82 11.79
CA ILE A 189 -5.05 -19.80 11.02
C ILE A 189 -5.34 -20.46 9.68
N LEU A 190 -5.16 -19.73 8.59
CA LEU A 190 -5.35 -20.26 7.25
C LEU A 190 -4.12 -21.10 6.85
N GLY A 191 -4.33 -22.34 6.44
CA GLY A 191 -3.25 -23.30 6.20
C GLY A 191 -2.63 -23.80 7.49
N ASP A 192 -1.31 -24.01 7.48
CA ASP A 192 -0.53 -24.46 8.63
C ASP A 192 0.10 -23.31 9.45
N GLY A 193 -0.05 -22.08 8.97
CA GLY A 193 0.49 -20.87 9.59
C GLY A 193 1.99 -20.65 9.44
N ASN A 194 2.68 -21.44 8.60
CA ASN A 194 4.16 -21.39 8.45
C ASN A 194 4.64 -20.65 7.20
N VAL A 195 3.73 -20.08 6.41
CA VAL A 195 4.06 -19.23 5.25
C VAL A 195 4.44 -17.83 5.73
N LYS A 196 5.54 -17.30 5.19
CA LYS A 196 6.03 -15.95 5.53
C LYS A 196 5.20 -14.85 4.85
N GLY A 197 4.83 -13.85 5.64
CA GLY A 197 4.28 -12.58 5.21
C GLY A 197 5.23 -11.42 5.52
N ALA A 198 5.15 -10.35 4.73
CA ALA A 198 5.91 -9.12 4.96
C ALA A 198 4.99 -8.00 5.44
N TYR A 199 5.28 -7.46 6.63
CA TYR A 199 4.46 -6.43 7.28
C TYR A 199 5.20 -5.09 7.37
N VAL A 200 4.48 -4.00 7.13
CA VAL A 200 5.05 -2.64 7.20
C VAL A 200 4.00 -1.63 7.67
N THR A 201 4.42 -0.66 8.46
CA THR A 201 3.51 0.42 8.86
C THR A 201 3.25 1.37 7.71
N GLU A 202 2.07 1.98 7.69
CA GLU A 202 1.69 2.95 6.67
C GLU A 202 2.63 4.18 6.68
N ALA A 203 3.17 4.54 7.85
CA ALA A 203 4.19 5.57 8.00
C ALA A 203 5.53 5.18 7.34
N ASP A 204 5.98 3.95 7.55
CA ASP A 204 7.20 3.43 6.94
C ASP A 204 7.03 3.26 5.42
N VAL A 205 5.84 2.88 4.95
CA VAL A 205 5.49 2.87 3.52
C VAL A 205 5.70 4.26 2.92
N GLY A 206 5.21 5.31 3.59
CA GLY A 206 5.48 6.69 3.17
C GLY A 206 6.97 6.97 3.06
N THR A 207 7.74 6.63 4.09
CA THR A 207 9.20 6.85 4.13
C THR A 207 9.91 6.14 2.98
N PHE A 208 9.72 4.82 2.82
CA PHE A 208 10.38 4.04 1.77
C PHE A 208 9.92 4.45 0.36
N THR A 209 8.66 4.86 0.18
CA THR A 209 8.17 5.37 -1.11
C THR A 209 8.97 6.60 -1.53
N ILE A 210 9.20 7.54 -0.60
CA ILE A 210 9.94 8.77 -0.88
C ILE A 210 11.45 8.50 -1.05
N ARG A 211 12.02 7.53 -0.31
CA ARG A 211 13.39 7.05 -0.57
C ARG A 211 13.52 6.57 -2.02
N ALA A 212 12.60 5.73 -2.49
CA ALA A 212 12.58 5.24 -3.87
C ALA A 212 12.30 6.34 -4.91
N ALA A 213 11.46 7.33 -4.60
CA ALA A 213 11.18 8.46 -5.49
C ALA A 213 12.41 9.35 -5.71
N ASN A 214 13.26 9.47 -4.69
CA ASN A 214 14.51 10.24 -4.74
C ASN A 214 15.71 9.40 -5.19
N ASP A 215 15.56 8.08 -5.34
CA ASP A 215 16.62 7.18 -5.81
C ASP A 215 16.59 7.02 -7.34
N PRO A 216 17.67 7.42 -8.05
CA PRO A 216 17.77 7.15 -9.49
C PRO A 216 17.81 5.65 -9.82
N ASN A 217 18.29 4.79 -8.92
CA ASN A 217 18.39 3.34 -9.17
C ASN A 217 17.02 2.65 -9.21
N ALA A 218 16.00 3.23 -8.56
CA ALA A 218 14.62 2.75 -8.59
C ALA A 218 13.87 3.04 -9.91
N LEU A 219 14.54 3.63 -10.91
CA LEU A 219 13.97 3.91 -12.22
C LEU A 219 13.66 2.62 -13.00
N ASN A 220 12.40 2.47 -13.42
CA ASN A 220 11.87 1.32 -14.14
C ASN A 220 12.14 0.01 -13.38
N LYS A 221 11.89 0.03 -12.07
CA LYS A 221 12.07 -1.08 -11.14
C LYS A 221 10.81 -1.31 -10.31
N ALA A 222 10.62 -2.53 -9.86
CA ALA A 222 9.78 -2.82 -8.70
C ALA A 222 10.63 -2.72 -7.42
N VAL A 223 10.14 -1.98 -6.43
CA VAL A 223 10.76 -1.85 -5.10
C VAL A 223 9.94 -2.69 -4.13
N HIS A 224 10.58 -3.68 -3.51
CA HIS A 224 9.95 -4.66 -2.64
C HIS A 224 10.28 -4.36 -1.18
N ILE A 225 9.27 -4.38 -0.30
CA ILE A 225 9.44 -4.13 1.14
C ILE A 225 9.33 -5.44 1.91
N ARG A 226 10.45 -6.13 2.14
CA ARG A 226 10.51 -7.35 2.96
C ARG A 226 11.51 -7.16 4.09
N LEU A 227 11.05 -6.41 5.10
CA LEU A 227 11.86 -5.99 6.24
C LEU A 227 12.20 -7.18 7.15
N PRO A 228 13.47 -7.46 7.47
CA PRO A 228 13.87 -8.70 8.17
C PRO A 228 13.09 -9.00 9.45
N ASN A 229 12.92 -7.99 10.33
CA ASN A 229 12.20 -8.16 11.60
C ASN A 229 10.67 -8.22 11.44
N ASN A 230 10.14 -7.93 10.25
CA ASN A 230 8.72 -7.99 9.93
C ASN A 230 8.41 -9.04 8.85
N TYR A 231 9.35 -9.95 8.57
CA TYR A 231 9.13 -11.08 7.68
C TYR A 231 8.79 -12.32 8.50
N LEU A 232 7.52 -12.44 8.82
CA LEU A 232 6.99 -13.31 9.88
C LEU A 232 5.93 -14.25 9.34
N THR A 233 5.88 -15.46 9.88
CA THR A 233 4.77 -16.37 9.63
C THR A 233 3.57 -15.99 10.50
N GLN A 234 2.38 -16.49 10.18
CA GLN A 234 1.21 -16.28 11.04
C GLN A 234 1.43 -16.89 12.44
N ASN A 235 2.12 -18.02 12.54
CA ASN A 235 2.52 -18.62 13.82
C ASN A 235 3.50 -17.72 14.61
N ASP A 236 4.45 -17.07 13.94
CA ASP A 236 5.36 -16.09 14.55
C ASP A 236 4.56 -14.90 15.11
N VAL A 237 3.64 -14.34 14.31
CA VAL A 237 2.78 -13.21 14.70
C VAL A 237 1.92 -13.54 15.91
N ILE A 238 1.28 -14.72 15.92
CA ILE A 238 0.46 -15.16 17.06
C ILE A 238 1.33 -15.35 18.30
N SER A 239 2.51 -15.96 18.16
CA SER A 239 3.44 -16.16 19.28
C SER A 239 3.92 -14.84 19.89
N LEU A 240 4.20 -13.82 19.06
CA LEU A 240 4.52 -12.47 19.51
C LEU A 240 3.37 -11.87 20.32
N TRP A 241 2.13 -12.03 19.84
CA TRP A 241 0.96 -11.50 20.53
C TRP A 241 0.68 -12.23 21.86
N GLU A 242 0.75 -13.57 21.89
CA GLU A 242 0.60 -14.38 23.10
C GLU A 242 1.59 -13.99 24.19
N LYS A 243 2.85 -13.75 23.81
CA LYS A 243 3.90 -13.26 24.71
C LYS A 243 3.52 -11.91 25.33
N LYS A 244 2.94 -11.00 24.55
CA LYS A 244 2.56 -9.65 25.01
C LYS A 244 1.38 -9.68 25.98
N ILE A 245 0.38 -10.54 25.73
CA ILE A 245 -0.80 -10.64 26.61
C ILE A 245 -0.64 -11.65 27.75
N GLY A 246 0.48 -12.39 27.80
CA GLY A 246 0.73 -13.40 28.83
C GLY A 246 -0.25 -14.57 28.82
N LYS A 247 -0.86 -14.86 27.66
CA LYS A 247 -1.91 -15.87 27.51
C LYS A 247 -1.79 -16.59 26.17
N THR A 248 -1.93 -17.91 26.19
CA THR A 248 -2.07 -18.75 24.99
C THR A 248 -3.50 -18.67 24.44
N LEU A 249 -3.64 -18.40 23.15
CA LEU A 249 -4.89 -18.39 22.41
C LEU A 249 -5.28 -19.81 21.97
N GLU A 250 -6.57 -20.06 21.90
CA GLU A 250 -7.12 -21.23 21.21
C GLU A 250 -6.89 -21.08 19.69
N LYS A 251 -6.26 -22.08 19.07
CA LYS A 251 -5.87 -22.03 17.66
C LYS A 251 -6.69 -23.04 16.85
N THR A 252 -7.39 -22.56 15.83
CA THR A 252 -8.06 -23.41 14.84
C THR A 252 -7.38 -23.26 13.49
N PHE A 253 -6.84 -24.35 12.95
CA PHE A 253 -6.26 -24.36 11.60
C PHE A 253 -7.34 -24.69 10.57
N VAL A 254 -7.39 -23.94 9.48
CA VAL A 254 -8.38 -24.07 8.40
C VAL A 254 -7.65 -24.46 7.12
N SER A 255 -8.01 -25.60 6.52
CA SER A 255 -7.32 -26.10 5.32
C SER A 255 -7.55 -25.19 4.11
N GLU A 256 -6.64 -25.19 3.14
CA GLU A 256 -6.81 -24.42 1.90
C GLU A 256 -8.15 -24.74 1.21
N GLU A 257 -8.53 -26.02 1.15
CA GLU A 257 -9.82 -26.44 0.57
C GLU A 257 -11.02 -25.78 1.29
N GLN A 258 -10.99 -25.74 2.61
CA GLN A 258 -12.03 -25.08 3.41
C GLN A 258 -12.05 -23.57 3.17
N VAL A 259 -10.89 -22.93 3.09
CA VAL A 259 -10.78 -21.49 2.77
C VAL A 259 -11.35 -21.19 1.38
N LEU A 260 -10.96 -21.96 0.37
CA LEU A 260 -11.46 -21.81 -1.01
C LEU A 260 -12.97 -22.02 -1.09
N LYS A 261 -13.52 -22.95 -0.30
CA LYS A 261 -14.97 -23.13 -0.18
C LYS A 261 -15.63 -21.90 0.47
N GLN A 262 -15.10 -21.39 1.58
CA GLN A 262 -15.62 -20.21 2.25
C GLN A 262 -15.58 -18.96 1.36
N ILE A 263 -14.55 -18.79 0.53
CA ILE A 263 -14.48 -17.69 -0.45
C ILE A 263 -15.66 -17.73 -1.41
N LYS A 264 -16.03 -18.92 -1.92
CA LYS A 264 -17.15 -19.09 -2.86
C LYS A 264 -18.51 -18.89 -2.21
N GLU A 265 -18.64 -19.26 -0.93
CA GLU A 265 -19.91 -19.22 -0.20
C GLU A 265 -20.17 -17.88 0.50
N SER A 266 -19.14 -17.06 0.70
CA SER A 266 -19.24 -15.76 1.38
C SER A 266 -19.71 -14.64 0.44
N SER A 267 -20.44 -13.68 0.99
CA SER A 267 -20.76 -12.42 0.30
C SER A 267 -19.61 -11.42 0.39
N PHE A 268 -19.65 -10.40 -0.46
CA PHE A 268 -18.79 -9.22 -0.31
C PHE A 268 -19.14 -8.48 0.99
N PRO A 269 -18.16 -8.02 1.80
CA PRO A 269 -16.71 -7.98 1.51
C PRO A 269 -15.91 -9.21 1.96
N ASN A 270 -16.52 -10.17 2.67
CA ASN A 270 -15.78 -11.25 3.32
C ASN A 270 -15.12 -12.22 2.33
N ASN A 271 -15.76 -12.52 1.19
CA ASN A 271 -15.12 -13.31 0.14
C ASN A 271 -13.83 -12.68 -0.40
N TYR A 272 -13.82 -11.35 -0.55
CA TYR A 272 -12.66 -10.59 -1.00
C TYR A 272 -11.53 -10.61 0.03
N LEU A 273 -11.87 -10.38 1.31
CA LEU A 273 -10.89 -10.44 2.41
C LEU A 273 -10.28 -11.84 2.55
N LEU A 274 -11.09 -12.90 2.47
CA LEU A 274 -10.61 -14.27 2.51
C LEU A 274 -9.70 -14.60 1.32
N ALA A 275 -10.05 -14.16 0.11
CA ALA A 275 -9.19 -14.37 -1.06
C ALA A 275 -7.85 -13.62 -0.93
N LEU A 276 -7.85 -12.43 -0.32
CA LEU A 276 -6.64 -11.68 -0.02
C LEU A 276 -5.79 -12.37 1.06
N TYR A 277 -6.40 -12.86 2.15
CA TYR A 277 -5.69 -13.61 3.18
C TYR A 277 -5.21 -14.97 2.68
N HIS A 278 -5.94 -15.64 1.79
CA HIS A 278 -5.49 -16.87 1.12
C HIS A 278 -4.21 -16.64 0.32
N SER A 279 -4.16 -15.57 -0.49
CA SER A 279 -2.97 -15.19 -1.25
C SER A 279 -1.75 -14.97 -0.33
N GLN A 280 -1.94 -14.25 0.77
CA GLN A 280 -0.84 -13.88 1.67
C GLN A 280 -0.41 -15.03 2.61
N GLN A 281 -1.37 -15.74 3.21
CA GLN A 281 -1.11 -16.74 4.26
C GLN A 281 -0.95 -18.17 3.76
N ILE A 282 -1.51 -18.52 2.60
CA ILE A 282 -1.44 -19.88 2.05
C ILE A 282 -0.53 -19.91 0.82
N LYS A 283 -0.74 -19.01 -0.14
CA LYS A 283 0.08 -18.97 -1.36
C LYS A 283 1.45 -18.33 -1.16
N GLY A 284 1.59 -17.47 -0.14
CA GLY A 284 2.86 -16.83 0.17
C GLY A 284 3.26 -15.78 -0.85
N ASP A 285 2.36 -14.86 -1.16
CA ASP A 285 2.58 -13.78 -2.15
C ASP A 285 3.68 -12.76 -1.80
N ALA A 286 4.37 -12.93 -0.67
CA ALA A 286 5.58 -12.21 -0.28
C ALA A 286 6.87 -13.05 -0.44
N VAL A 287 6.76 -14.33 -0.81
CA VAL A 287 7.84 -15.31 -0.84
C VAL A 287 8.31 -15.56 -2.27
N TYR A 288 9.36 -14.85 -2.70
CA TYR A 288 9.96 -15.02 -4.02
C TYR A 288 11.36 -14.41 -4.08
N GLU A 289 12.19 -14.92 -4.97
CA GLU A 289 13.46 -14.29 -5.33
C GLU A 289 13.23 -13.07 -6.22
N ILE A 290 14.12 -12.07 -6.10
CA ILE A 290 14.10 -10.89 -6.96
C ILE A 290 15.14 -10.97 -8.06
N ASN A 291 14.80 -10.38 -9.21
CA ASN A 291 15.70 -10.18 -10.33
C ASN A 291 16.35 -8.80 -10.21
N PRO A 292 17.66 -8.70 -9.95
CA PRO A 292 18.34 -7.40 -9.75
C PRO A 292 18.26 -6.47 -10.97
N ALA A 293 17.97 -6.99 -12.16
CA ALA A 293 17.76 -6.17 -13.36
C ALA A 293 16.39 -5.46 -13.37
N LYS A 294 15.41 -5.92 -12.58
CA LYS A 294 14.02 -5.43 -12.57
C LYS A 294 13.54 -5.01 -11.18
N ASP A 295 14.25 -5.42 -10.14
CA ASP A 295 13.79 -5.34 -8.76
C ASP A 295 14.85 -4.72 -7.84
N ILE A 296 14.37 -4.12 -6.75
CA ILE A 296 15.17 -3.63 -5.63
C ILE A 296 14.56 -4.16 -4.33
N GLU A 297 15.38 -4.70 -3.45
CA GLU A 297 15.00 -4.96 -2.06
C GLU A 297 15.26 -3.71 -1.21
N ALA A 298 14.21 -3.12 -0.66
CA ALA A 298 14.31 -1.85 0.06
C ALA A 298 15.12 -1.95 1.35
N SER A 299 15.08 -3.11 2.02
CA SER A 299 15.86 -3.33 3.25
C SER A 299 17.38 -3.32 2.99
N GLU A 300 17.81 -3.66 1.78
CA GLU A 300 19.21 -3.58 1.35
C GLU A 300 19.56 -2.18 0.83
N ALA A 301 18.74 -1.64 -0.07
CA ALA A 301 19.00 -0.36 -0.74
C ALA A 301 18.90 0.85 0.21
N TYR A 302 18.05 0.77 1.24
CA TYR A 302 17.80 1.86 2.19
C TYR A 302 17.96 1.35 3.64
N SER A 303 19.06 0.65 3.89
CA SER A 303 19.40 0.08 5.21
C SER A 303 19.55 1.11 6.33
N ASP A 304 19.62 2.41 5.99
CA ASP A 304 19.63 3.54 6.93
C ASP A 304 18.24 3.83 7.55
N VAL A 305 17.16 3.36 6.93
CA VAL A 305 15.79 3.62 7.39
C VAL A 305 15.49 2.73 8.61
N THR A 306 15.34 3.36 9.77
CA THR A 306 14.77 2.71 10.95
C THR A 306 13.26 2.59 10.77
N TYR A 307 12.75 1.36 10.79
CA TYR A 307 11.33 1.04 10.60
C TYR A 307 10.72 0.47 11.88
N THR A 308 9.40 0.58 12.01
CA THR A 308 8.65 0.04 13.15
C THR A 308 8.52 -1.48 13.01
N THR A 309 8.93 -2.21 14.03
CA THR A 309 8.80 -3.67 14.04
C THR A 309 7.37 -4.13 14.31
N ALA A 310 7.02 -5.35 13.90
CA ALA A 310 5.73 -5.97 14.24
C ALA A 310 5.53 -6.07 15.77
N ASP A 311 6.61 -6.31 16.52
CA ASP A 311 6.59 -6.32 17.98
C ASP A 311 6.26 -4.93 18.56
N GLU A 312 6.92 -3.87 18.08
CA GLU A 312 6.63 -2.50 18.51
C GLU A 312 5.21 -2.08 18.14
N TYR A 313 4.76 -2.40 16.92
CA TYR A 313 3.41 -2.10 16.47
C TYR A 313 2.35 -2.72 17.38
N LEU A 314 2.52 -3.98 17.78
CA LEU A 314 1.53 -4.68 18.61
C LEU A 314 1.45 -4.15 20.06
N ASN A 315 2.46 -3.41 20.56
CA ASN A 315 2.44 -2.86 21.92
C ASN A 315 1.28 -1.91 22.18
N GLN A 316 0.78 -1.21 21.16
CA GLN A 316 -0.33 -0.26 21.31
C GLN A 316 -1.67 -0.93 21.66
N PHE A 317 -1.77 -2.25 21.52
CA PHE A 317 -3.00 -3.02 21.78
C PHE A 317 -2.98 -3.79 23.09
N VAL A 318 -1.85 -3.82 23.80
CA VAL A 318 -1.68 -4.60 25.05
C VAL A 318 -2.60 -4.08 26.13
#